data_AF-A0A4P5W1D4-F1
#
_entry.id   AF-A0A4P5W1D4-F1
#
_cell.length_a   1.000
_cell.length_b   1.000
_cell.length_c   1.000
_cell.angle_alpha   90.00
_cell.angle_beta   90.00
_cell.angle_gamma   90.00
#
_symmetry.space_group_name_H-M   'P 1'
#
loop_
_entity.id
_entity.type
_entity.pdbx_description
1 polymer ?
#
loop_
_entity_poly.entity_id
_entity_poly.type
_entity_poly.pdbx_seq_one_letter_code
_entity_poly.pdbx_strand_id
1 'polypeptide(L)'
;MDEVPDEGPSFLMPGLWMAATALVTLAVVGAVGVMGYGSESAGMLASNLAAFPLGFVCTGAAVAVVVHFVVKGGPLRLAVPMGCGCLGGIGLLVGLTVFYAAIWPSL
;
A
#
# COMPACT_ATOMS: atom_id res chain seq x y z
N MET A 1 -10.83 38.64 -2.42
CA MET A 1 -10.21 37.30 -2.56
C MET A 1 -9.65 37.02 -1.19
N ASP A 2 -10.37 36.26 -0.38
CA ASP A 2 -9.90 35.92 0.96
C ASP A 2 -8.67 35.02 0.80
N GLU A 3 -7.51 35.50 1.24
CA GLU A 3 -6.29 34.70 1.34
C GLU A 3 -6.59 33.58 2.32
N VAL A 4 -6.81 32.37 1.79
CA VAL A 4 -6.83 31.15 2.58
C VAL A 4 -5.47 31.10 3.28
N PRO A 5 -5.41 31.11 4.63
CA PRO A 5 -4.14 31.11 5.33
C PRO A 5 -3.32 29.90 4.89
N ASP A 6 -2.10 30.18 4.42
CA ASP A 6 -1.09 29.16 4.12
C ASP A 6 -0.73 28.46 5.43
N GLU A 7 -1.53 27.46 5.81
CA GLU A 7 -1.14 26.48 6.82
C GLU A 7 0.14 25.81 6.28
N GLY A 8 1.27 26.06 6.99
CA GLY A 8 2.56 25.47 6.64
C GLY A 8 2.43 23.97 6.36
N PRO A 9 3.31 23.39 5.52
CA PRO A 9 3.14 22.02 5.02
C PRO A 9 3.08 21.01 6.18
N SER A 10 1.86 20.60 6.54
CA SER A 10 1.63 19.63 7.61
C SER A 10 2.11 18.24 7.18
N PHE A 11 3.01 17.65 7.97
CA PHE A 11 3.51 16.28 7.79
C PHE A 11 2.50 15.21 8.22
N LEU A 12 1.33 15.61 8.70
CA LEU A 12 0.31 14.72 9.23
C LEU A 12 -0.13 13.71 8.16
N MET A 13 -0.30 14.15 6.91
CA MET A 13 -0.76 13.28 5.84
C MET A 13 0.26 12.22 5.41
N PRO A 14 1.54 12.55 5.08
CA PRO A 14 2.58 11.53 4.89
C PRO A 14 2.75 10.62 6.11
N GLY A 15 2.68 11.19 7.33
CA GLY A 15 2.77 10.44 8.57
C GLY A 15 1.68 9.37 8.71
N LEU A 16 0.43 9.70 8.37
CA LEU A 16 -0.69 8.74 8.37
C LEU A 16 -0.49 7.62 7.36
N TRP A 17 0.01 7.92 6.15
CA TRP A 17 0.30 6.89 5.16
C TRP A 17 1.45 5.97 5.58
N MET A 18 2.51 6.52 6.19
CA MET A 18 3.61 5.73 6.74
C MET A 18 3.16 4.84 7.90
N ALA A 19 2.32 5.37 8.80
CA ALA A 19 1.74 4.60 9.90
C ALA A 19 0.82 3.48 9.40
N ALA A 20 -0.03 3.77 8.41
CA ALA A 20 -0.89 2.76 7.77
C ALA A 20 -0.05 1.66 7.10
N THR A 21 1.05 2.04 6.44
CA THR A 21 1.98 1.08 5.83
C THR A 21 2.60 0.16 6.87
N ALA A 22 3.10 0.70 7.98
CA ALA A 22 3.68 -0.10 9.06
C ALA A 22 2.65 -1.09 9.65
N LEU A 23 1.44 -0.62 9.95
CA LEU A 23 0.38 -1.45 10.54
C LEU A 23 -0.08 -2.56 9.61
N VAL A 24 -0.35 -2.25 8.34
CA VAL A 24 -0.77 -3.24 7.34
C VAL A 24 0.35 -4.24 7.09
N THR A 25 1.61 -3.79 7.00
CA THR A 25 2.75 -4.71 6.82
C THR A 25 2.86 -5.69 7.98
N LEU A 26 2.77 -5.22 9.22
CA LEU A 26 2.81 -6.08 10.41
C LEU A 26 1.64 -7.07 10.42
N ALA A 27 0.42 -6.62 10.11
CA ALA A 27 -0.75 -7.48 10.04
C ALA A 27 -0.60 -8.57 8.96
N VAL A 28 -0.08 -8.20 7.78
CA VAL A 28 0.16 -9.13 6.67
C VAL A 28 1.23 -10.16 7.03
N VAL A 29 2.38 -9.73 7.56
CA VAL A 29 3.46 -10.64 7.98
C VAL A 29 2.95 -11.60 9.04
N GLY A 30 2.19 -11.12 10.02
CA GLY A 30 1.55 -11.97 11.03
C GLY A 30 0.60 -13.00 10.42
N ALA A 31 -0.32 -12.55 9.55
CA ALA A 31 -1.31 -13.43 8.93
C ALA A 31 -0.67 -14.49 8.03
N VAL A 32 0.27 -14.09 7.17
CA VAL A 32 1.01 -15.01 6.28
C VAL A 32 1.87 -15.97 7.08
N GLY A 33 2.55 -15.50 8.14
CA GLY A 33 3.37 -16.36 9.01
C GLY A 33 2.55 -17.43 9.73
N VAL A 34 1.41 -17.07 10.31
CA VAL A 34 0.52 -18.01 11.01
C VAL A 34 -0.09 -19.03 10.03
N MET A 35 -0.58 -18.56 8.89
CA MET A 35 -1.22 -19.44 7.88
C MET A 35 -0.19 -20.34 7.19
N GLY A 36 0.98 -19.79 6.86
CA GLY A 36 2.07 -20.51 6.20
C GLY A 36 2.76 -21.57 7.08
N TYR A 37 2.73 -21.40 8.40
CA TYR A 37 3.24 -22.42 9.33
C TYR A 37 2.42 -23.72 9.27
N GLY A 38 1.10 -23.62 9.05
CA GLY A 38 0.21 -24.78 9.02
C GLY A 38 0.11 -25.46 7.65
N SER A 39 0.19 -24.70 6.57
CA SER A 39 0.13 -25.22 5.20
C SER A 39 0.70 -24.22 4.20
N GLU A 40 1.49 -24.71 3.24
CA GLU A 40 1.99 -23.89 2.13
C GLU A 40 0.84 -23.29 1.32
N SER A 41 -0.22 -24.06 1.08
CA SER A 41 -1.42 -23.60 0.36
C SER A 41 -2.15 -22.45 1.09
N ALA A 42 -2.21 -22.52 2.42
CA ALA A 42 -2.80 -21.48 3.25
C ALA A 42 -1.92 -20.22 3.29
N GLY A 43 -0.59 -20.37 3.35
CA GLY A 43 0.35 -19.27 3.26
C GLY A 43 0.29 -18.53 1.92
N MET A 44 0.10 -19.27 0.82
CA MET A 44 -0.07 -18.69 -0.52
C MET A 44 -1.41 -17.96 -0.67
N LEU A 45 -2.50 -18.52 -0.16
CA LEU A 45 -3.80 -17.85 -0.13
C LEU A 45 -3.73 -16.56 0.71
N ALA A 46 -3.13 -16.62 1.90
CA ALA A 46 -2.94 -15.46 2.76
C ALA A 46 -2.11 -14.37 2.08
N SER A 47 -1.02 -14.75 1.40
CA SER A 47 -0.15 -13.81 0.66
C SER A 47 -0.90 -13.12 -0.49
N ASN A 48 -1.74 -13.86 -1.23
CA ASN A 48 -2.57 -13.28 -2.29
C ASN A 48 -3.62 -12.30 -1.74
N LEU A 49 -4.33 -12.67 -0.67
CA LEU A 49 -5.33 -11.79 -0.04
C LEU A 49 -4.70 -10.52 0.53
N ALA A 50 -3.48 -10.64 1.05
CA ALA A 50 -2.71 -9.52 1.59
C ALA A 50 -2.07 -8.62 0.52
N ALA A 51 -1.92 -9.10 -0.71
CA ALA A 51 -1.17 -8.40 -1.77
C ALA A 51 -1.77 -7.03 -2.10
N PHE A 52 -3.09 -6.95 -2.28
CA PHE A 52 -3.77 -5.69 -2.60
C PHE A 52 -3.59 -4.63 -1.49
N PRO A 53 -3.98 -4.88 -0.23
CA PRO A 53 -3.87 -3.87 0.82
C PRO A 53 -2.41 -3.46 1.07
N LEU A 54 -1.46 -4.40 1.00
CA LEU A 54 -0.03 -4.10 1.15
C LEU A 54 0.49 -3.23 0.00
N GLY A 55 0.15 -3.58 -1.25
CA GLY A 55 0.53 -2.80 -2.42
C GLY A 55 -0.09 -1.41 -2.41
N PHE A 56 -1.35 -1.30 -1.97
CA PHE A 56 -2.06 -0.04 -1.84
C PHE A 56 -1.38 0.91 -0.87
N VAL A 57 -1.11 0.48 0.37
CA VAL A 57 -0.51 1.35 1.38
C VAL A 57 0.93 1.71 1.05
N CYS A 58 1.73 0.76 0.56
CA CYS A 58 3.14 1.01 0.24
C CYS A 58 3.30 2.01 -0.91
N THR A 59 2.56 1.81 -2.00
CA THR A 59 2.62 2.74 -3.15
C THR A 59 1.94 4.07 -2.85
N GLY A 60 0.81 4.05 -2.14
CA GLY A 60 0.15 5.26 -1.67
C GLY A 60 1.04 6.08 -0.73
N ALA A 61 1.80 5.44 0.18
CA ALA A 61 2.74 6.13 1.05
C ALA A 61 3.92 6.72 0.30
N ALA A 62 4.54 5.97 -0.62
CA ALA A 62 5.61 6.48 -1.46
C ALA A 62 5.16 7.72 -2.24
N VAL A 63 3.97 7.67 -2.84
CA VAL A 63 3.41 8.79 -3.61
C VAL A 63 2.96 9.93 -2.70
N ALA A 64 2.45 9.66 -1.50
CA ALA A 64 2.09 10.71 -0.52
C ALA A 64 3.32 11.53 -0.09
N VAL A 65 4.48 10.91 0.06
CA VAL A 65 5.75 11.61 0.32
C VAL A 65 6.11 12.51 -0.86
N VAL A 66 6.08 12.00 -2.09
CA VAL A 66 6.39 12.79 -3.30
C VAL A 66 5.41 13.95 -3.47
N VAL A 67 4.12 13.69 -3.38
CA VAL A 67 3.03 14.68 -3.54
C VAL A 67 3.10 15.75 -2.45
N HIS A 68 3.55 15.42 -1.24
CA HIS A 68 3.75 16.41 -0.18
C HIS A 68 4.75 17.50 -0.60
N PHE A 69 5.83 17.15 -1.30
CA PHE A 69 6.84 18.09 -1.76
C PHE A 69 6.49 18.78 -3.09
N VAL A 70 5.71 18.12 -3.96
CA VAL A 70 5.42 18.62 -5.31
C VAL A 70 4.13 19.44 -5.40
N VAL A 71 3.12 19.12 -4.58
CA VAL A 71 1.78 19.74 -4.66
C VAL A 71 1.52 20.62 -3.44
N LYS A 72 1.25 21.91 -3.68
CA LYS A 72 0.88 22.91 -2.66
C LYS A 72 -0.64 23.00 -2.52
N GLY A 73 -1.18 22.29 -1.52
CA GLY A 73 -2.59 22.39 -1.12
C GLY A 73 -3.59 21.69 -2.06
N GLY A 74 -4.83 21.57 -1.60
CA GLY A 74 -5.96 21.06 -2.39
C GLY A 74 -6.22 19.54 -2.34
N PRO A 75 -7.37 19.10 -2.90
CA PRO A 75 -7.82 17.70 -2.85
C PRO A 75 -6.89 16.73 -3.62
N LEU A 76 -6.06 17.26 -4.53
CA LEU A 76 -5.04 16.51 -5.26
C LEU A 76 -4.02 15.83 -4.35
N ARG A 77 -3.75 16.38 -3.16
CA ARG A 77 -2.85 15.75 -2.18
C ARG A 77 -3.34 14.39 -1.71
N LEU A 78 -4.65 14.14 -1.76
CA LEU A 78 -5.29 12.89 -1.30
C LEU A 78 -5.69 11.99 -2.44
N ALA A 79 -6.18 12.56 -3.54
CA ALA A 79 -6.58 11.81 -4.72
C ALA A 79 -5.39 11.09 -5.40
N VAL A 80 -4.22 11.74 -5.49
CA VAL A 80 -3.06 11.17 -6.19
C VAL A 80 -2.50 9.94 -5.45
N PRO A 81 -2.22 10.00 -4.13
CA PRO A 81 -1.81 8.81 -3.37
C PRO A 81 -2.84 7.68 -3.39
N MET A 82 -4.14 7.99 -3.30
CA MET A 82 -5.21 6.99 -3.41
C MET A 82 -5.22 6.30 -4.77
N GLY A 83 -5.16 7.06 -5.86
CA GLY A 83 -5.16 6.51 -7.23
C GLY A 83 -3.93 5.65 -7.50
N CYS A 84 -2.74 6.14 -7.14
CA CYS A 84 -1.51 5.36 -7.26
C CYS A 84 -1.52 4.13 -6.34
N GLY A 85 -2.10 4.25 -5.13
CA GLY A 85 -2.36 3.15 -4.22
C GLY A 85 -3.15 2.03 -4.90
N CYS A 86 -4.29 2.36 -5.52
CA CYS A 86 -5.11 1.35 -6.21
C CYS A 86 -4.33 0.64 -7.32
N LEU A 87 -3.57 1.38 -8.12
CA LEU A 87 -2.74 0.79 -9.18
C LEU A 87 -1.63 -0.11 -8.62
N GLY A 88 -0.98 0.31 -7.54
CA GLY A 88 0.03 -0.50 -6.85
C GLY A 88 -0.54 -1.75 -6.20
N GLY A 89 -1.72 -1.65 -5.60
CA GLY A 89 -2.45 -2.79 -5.02
C GLY A 89 -2.83 -3.82 -6.08
N ILE A 90 -3.42 -3.38 -7.20
CA ILE A 90 -3.75 -4.26 -8.33
C ILE A 90 -2.48 -4.87 -8.92
N GLY A 91 -1.45 -4.06 -9.15
CA GLY A 91 -0.18 -4.52 -9.71
C GLY A 91 0.50 -5.58 -8.85
N LEU A 92 0.53 -5.38 -7.52
CA LEU A 92 1.09 -6.36 -6.59
C LEU A 92 0.26 -7.64 -6.53
N LEU A 93 -1.07 -7.53 -6.52
CA LEU A 93 -1.98 -8.69 -6.55
C LEU A 93 -1.80 -9.52 -7.82
N VAL A 94 -1.80 -8.89 -8.99
CA VAL A 94 -1.59 -9.56 -10.28
C VAL A 94 -0.19 -10.16 -10.33
N GLY A 95 0.83 -9.41 -9.89
CA GLY A 95 2.21 -9.89 -9.83
C GLY A 95 2.38 -11.14 -8.95
N LEU A 96 1.80 -11.14 -7.75
CA LEU A 96 1.80 -12.31 -6.85
C LEU A 96 1.01 -13.49 -7.44
N THR A 97 -0.14 -13.22 -8.06
CA THR A 97 -0.94 -14.27 -8.71
C THR A 97 -0.15 -14.94 -9.84
N VAL A 98 0.49 -14.14 -10.71
CA VAL A 98 1.30 -14.63 -11.83
C VAL A 98 2.56 -15.35 -11.33
N PHE A 99 3.21 -14.81 -10.30
CA PHE A 99 4.37 -15.44 -9.67
C PHE A 99 4.04 -16.83 -9.13
N TYR A 100 2.95 -16.97 -8.39
CA TYR A 100 2.50 -18.28 -7.90
C TYR A 100 2.05 -19.19 -9.04
N ALA A 101 1.37 -18.68 -10.06
CA ALA A 101 1.01 -19.48 -11.23
C ALA A 101 2.23 -19.99 -12.02
N ALA A 102 3.33 -19.23 -12.03
CA ALA A 102 4.58 -19.61 -12.70
C ALA A 102 5.41 -20.59 -11.88
N ILE A 103 5.37 -20.50 -10.54
CA ILE A 103 6.19 -21.34 -9.66
C ILE A 103 5.47 -22.64 -9.27
N TRP A 104 4.13 -22.66 -9.24
CA TRP A 104 3.41 -23.89 -8.91
C TRP A 104 3.64 -25.07 -9.86
N PRO A 105 3.86 -24.93 -11.17
CA PRO A 105 4.29 -26.09 -11.97
C PRO A 105 5.70 -26.62 -11.58
N SER A 106 6.43 -25.91 -10.71
CA SER A 106 7.78 -26.28 -10.23
C SER A 106 7.88 -26.55 -8.71
N LEU A 107 6.78 -26.44 -7.95
CA LEU A 107 6.66 -26.84 -6.54
C LEU A 107 5.66 -28.00 -6.43
#